data_AF-A0AB39YTG4-F1
#
_entry.id   AF-A0AB39YTG4-F1
#
_cell.length_a   1.000
_cell.length_b   1.000
_cell.length_c   1.000
_cell.angle_alpha   90.00
_cell.angle_beta   90.00
_cell.angle_gamma   90.00
#
_symmetry.space_group_name_H-M   'P 1'
#
loop_
_entity.id
_entity.type
_entity.pdbx_description
1 polymer ?
#
loop_
_entity_poly.entity_id
_entity_poly.type
_entity_poly.pdbx_seq_one_letter_code
_entity_poly.pdbx_strand_id
1 'polypeptide(L)' 'MEIPAVLAVVLIVAGAWSLVVWPQFLKRVMKDPRARDAAGKATKFLTVHVVLVTISMVLGLATAAIGIAGLVA' A
#
# COMPACT_ATOMS: atom_id res chain seq x y z
N MET A 1 23.62 -6.50 10.64
CA MET A 1 23.30 -7.47 9.56
C MET A 1 23.38 -6.68 8.27
N GLU A 2 24.34 -6.99 7.42
CA GLU A 2 24.46 -6.38 6.09
C GLU A 2 23.32 -6.90 5.20
N ILE A 3 22.55 -6.01 4.57
CA ILE A 3 21.56 -6.40 3.57
C ILE A 3 22.29 -6.46 2.22
N PRO A 4 22.35 -7.62 1.53
CA PRO A 4 22.92 -7.68 0.19
C PRO A 4 22.23 -6.69 -0.75
N ALA A 5 23.01 -5.96 -1.57
CA ALA A 5 22.49 -4.90 -2.44
C ALA A 5 21.30 -5.36 -3.32
N VAL A 6 21.33 -6.59 -3.82
CA VAL A 6 20.22 -7.17 -4.59
C VAL A 6 18.93 -7.27 -3.77
N LEU A 7 19.01 -7.66 -2.50
CA LEU A 7 17.85 -7.74 -1.62
C LEU A 7 17.34 -6.34 -1.25
N ALA A 8 18.24 -5.39 -1.05
CA ALA A 8 17.88 -4.00 -0.83
C ALA A 8 17.09 -3.41 -2.01
N VAL A 9 17.53 -3.67 -3.25
CA VAL A 9 16.80 -3.28 -4.47
C VAL A 9 15.43 -3.96 -4.54
N VAL A 10 15.34 -5.25 -4.23
CA VAL A 10 14.05 -5.97 -4.18
C VAL A 10 13.08 -5.31 -3.20
N LEU A 11 13.54 -4.92 -2.01
CA LEU A 11 12.71 -4.24 -1.00
C LEU A 11 12.24 -2.86 -1.51
N ILE A 12 13.12 -2.09 -2.14
CA ILE A 12 12.76 -0.79 -2.75
C ILE A 12 11.67 -0.97 -3.80
N VAL A 13 11.87 -1.90 -4.73
CA VAL A 13 10.91 -2.17 -5.81
C VAL A 13 9.58 -2.66 -5.26
N ALA A 14 9.59 -3.59 -4.29
CA ALA A 14 8.38 -4.11 -3.67
C ALA A 14 7.60 -3.01 -2.93
N GLY A 15 8.30 -2.17 -2.17
CA GLY A 15 7.69 -1.04 -1.46
C GLY A 15 7.10 -0.01 -2.44
N ALA A 16 7.86 0.38 -3.47
CA ALA A 16 7.40 1.31 -4.51
C ALA A 16 6.18 0.76 -5.27
N TRP A 17 6.19 -0.54 -5.62
CA TRP A 17 5.06 -1.19 -6.27
C TRP A 17 3.78 -1.12 -5.43
N SER A 18 3.88 -1.40 -4.12
CA SER A 18 2.77 -1.27 -3.18
C SER A 18 2.19 0.15 -3.21
N LEU A 19 3.04 1.18 -3.14
CA LEU A 19 2.63 2.59 -3.16
C LEU A 19 1.94 3.01 -4.47
N VAL A 20 2.28 2.38 -5.60
CA VAL A 20 1.69 2.69 -6.91
C VAL A 20 0.35 1.97 -7.11
N VAL A 21 0.25 0.70 -6.72
CA VAL A 21 -0.92 -0.14 -7.02
C VAL A 21 -2.11 0.18 -6.12
N TRP A 22 -1.89 0.34 -4.81
CA TRP A 22 -2.99 0.49 -3.86
C TRP A 22 -3.87 1.73 -4.08
N PRO A 23 -3.34 2.92 -4.43
CA PRO A 23 -4.18 4.07 -4.76
C PRO A 23 -5.11 3.80 -5.96
N GLN A 24 -4.64 3.09 -6.98
CA GLN A 24 -5.46 2.76 -8.15
C GLN A 24 -6.53 1.72 -7.81
N PHE A 25 -6.19 0.75 -6.97
CA PHE A 25 -7.15 -0.20 -6.42
C PHE A 25 -8.23 0.50 -5.59
N LEU A 26 -7.85 1.41 -4.68
CA LEU A 26 -8.81 2.14 -3.85
C LEU A 26 -9.75 3.00 -4.69
N LYS A 27 -9.25 3.66 -5.74
CA LYS A 27 -10.10 4.40 -6.71
C LYS A 27 -11.17 3.52 -7.34
N ARG A 28 -10.87 2.24 -7.61
CA ARG A 28 -11.86 1.28 -8.14
C ARG A 28 -12.86 0.88 -7.06
N VAL A 29 -12.40 0.58 -5.86
CA VAL A 29 -13.27 0.23 -4.72
C VAL A 29 -14.25 1.36 -4.41
N MET A 30 -13.80 2.62 -4.43
CA MET A 30 -14.67 3.77 -4.19
C MET A 30 -15.80 3.94 -5.23
N LYS A 31 -15.63 3.38 -6.43
CA LYS A 31 -16.64 3.39 -7.51
C LYS A 31 -17.54 2.15 -7.50
N ASP A 32 -17.24 1.16 -6.67
CA ASP A 32 -18.06 -0.05 -6.55
C ASP A 32 -19.44 0.31 -5.96
N PRO A 33 -20.55 -0.21 -6.51
CA PRO A 33 -21.90 0.05 -5.99
C PRO A 33 -22.08 -0.27 -4.50
N ARG A 34 -21.29 -1.21 -3.96
CA ARG A 34 -21.34 -1.59 -2.53
C ARG A 34 -20.63 -0.60 -1.61
N ALA A 35 -19.86 0.34 -2.15
CA ALA A 35 -19.03 1.24 -1.36
C ALA A 35 -19.84 2.23 -0.52
N ARG A 36 -21.03 2.61 -0.99
CA ARG A 36 -21.92 3.54 -0.33
C ARG A 36 -23.35 2.99 -0.27
N ASP A 37 -24.05 3.29 0.81
CA ASP A 37 -25.46 2.96 0.95
C ASP A 37 -26.36 3.94 0.19
N ALA A 38 -27.68 3.73 0.25
CA ALA A 38 -28.67 4.59 -0.42
C ALA A 38 -28.65 6.05 0.08
N ALA A 39 -28.15 6.31 1.30
CA ALA A 39 -27.97 7.65 1.85
C ALA A 39 -26.58 8.23 1.54
N GLY A 40 -25.75 7.52 0.76
CA GLY A 40 -24.40 7.92 0.39
C GLY A 40 -23.35 7.72 1.48
N LYS A 41 -23.68 7.09 2.62
CA LYS A 41 -22.71 6.83 3.70
C LYS A 41 -21.78 5.68 3.33
N ALA A 42 -20.53 5.75 3.80
CA ALA A 42 -19.57 4.67 3.61
C ALA A 42 -20.05 3.38 4.29
N THR A 43 -20.08 2.29 3.53
CA THR A 43 -20.41 0.96 4.07
C THR A 43 -19.19 0.32 4.71
N LYS A 44 -19.41 -0.78 5.44
CA LYS A 44 -18.31 -1.61 5.96
C LYS A 44 -17.38 -2.12 4.84
N PHE A 45 -17.91 -2.38 3.65
CA PHE A 45 -17.11 -2.76 2.49
C PHE A 45 -16.07 -1.68 2.16
N LEU A 46 -16.49 -0.42 2.05
CA LEU A 46 -15.55 0.68 1.79
C LEU A 46 -14.58 0.90 2.96
N THR A 47 -15.07 0.89 4.20
CA THR A 47 -14.23 1.10 5.38
C THR A 47 -13.10 0.08 5.48
N VAL A 48 -13.40 -1.22 5.32
CA VAL A 48 -12.38 -2.28 5.41
C VAL A 48 -11.32 -2.11 4.34
N HIS A 49 -11.70 -1.83 3.09
CA HIS A 49 -10.74 -1.66 2.01
C HIS A 49 -9.88 -0.41 2.17
N VAL A 50 -10.44 0.70 2.67
CA VAL A 50 -9.65 1.89 3.01
C VAL A 50 -8.60 1.55 4.07
N VAL A 51 -8.99 0.83 5.14
CA VAL A 51 -8.06 0.43 6.19
C VAL A 51 -6.96 -0.50 5.64
N LEU A 52 -7.33 -1.52 4.87
CA LEU A 52 -6.39 -2.45 4.24
C LEU A 52 -5.39 -1.71 3.36
N VAL A 53 -5.87 -0.86 2.44
CA VAL A 53 -5.02 -0.04 1.56
C VAL A 53 -4.09 0.84 2.38
N THR A 54 -4.61 1.52 3.41
CA THR A 54 -3.80 2.43 4.23
C THR A 54 -2.67 1.68 4.93
N ILE A 55 -2.96 0.55 5.56
CA ILE A 55 -1.95 -0.29 6.23
C ILE A 55 -0.94 -0.81 5.21
N SER A 56 -1.39 -1.33 4.07
CA SER A 56 -0.48 -1.84 3.03
C SER A 56 0.42 -0.77 2.44
N MET A 57 -0.05 0.49 2.33
CA MET A 57 0.78 1.61 1.91
C MET A 57 1.83 1.98 2.96
N VAL A 58 1.46 2.02 4.26
CA VAL A 58 2.42 2.24 5.35
C VAL A 58 3.49 1.15 5.36
N LEU A 59 3.09 -0.11 5.23
CA LEU A 59 4.02 -1.23 5.14
C LEU A 59 4.89 -1.14 3.89
N GLY A 60 4.34 -0.78 2.73
CA GLY A 60 5.09 -0.57 1.50
C GLY A 60 6.14 0.54 1.63
N LEU A 61 5.78 1.66 2.28
CA LEU A 61 6.72 2.74 2.58
C LEU A 61 7.85 2.24 3.50
N ALA A 62 7.51 1.51 4.57
CA ALA A 62 8.50 0.94 5.49
C ALA A 62 9.43 -0.06 4.76
N THR A 63 8.89 -0.91 3.89
CA THR A 63 9.68 -1.85 3.06
C THR A 63 10.67 -1.10 2.18
N ALA A 64 10.24 -0.06 1.47
CA ALA A 64 11.13 0.75 0.66
C ALA A 64 12.22 1.45 1.50
N ALA A 65 11.83 2.00 2.66
CA ALA A 65 12.76 2.66 3.57
C ALA A 65 13.84 1.70 4.11
N ILE A 66 13.49 0.46 4.44
CA ILE A 66 14.46 -0.57 4.85
C ILE A 66 15.43 -0.89 3.71
N GLY A 67 14.92 -1.02 2.47
CA GLY A 67 15.79 -1.22 1.30
C GLY A 67 16.76 -0.06 1.08
N ILE A 68 16.30 1.19 1.21
CA ILE A 68 17.17 2.37 1.13
C ILE A 68 18.21 2.35 2.25
N ALA A 69 17.79 2.10 3.49
CA ALA A 69 18.69 2.01 4.64
C ALA A 69 19.79 0.96 4.43
N GLY A 70 19.45 -0.19 3.82
CA GLY A 70 20.42 -1.24 3.50
C GLY A 70 21.42 -0.91 2.38
N LEU A 71 21.20 0.15 1.59
CA LEU A 71 22.17 0.62 0.58
C LEU A 71 23.08 1.74 1.09
N VAL A 72 22.68 2.44 2.16
CA VAL A 72 23.40 3.61 2.69
C VAL A 72 24.10 3.36 4.02
N ALA A 73 23.75 2.28 4.71
CA ALA A 73 24.44 1.78 5.90
C ALA A 73 25.78 1.15 5.51
#